data_AF-A0A4S3LKQ1-F1
#
_entry.id   AF-A0A4S3LKQ1-F1
#
_cell.length_a   1.000
_cell.length_b   1.000
_cell.length_c   1.000
_cell.angle_alpha   90.00
_cell.angle_beta   90.00
_cell.angle_gamma   90.00
#
_symmetry.space_group_name_H-M   'P 1'
#
loop_
_entity.id
_entity.type
_entity.pdbx_description
1 polymer ?
#
loop_
_entity_poly.entity_id
_entity_poly.type
_entity_poly.pdbx_seq_one_letter_code
_entity_poly.pdbx_strand_id
1 'polypeptide(L)'
;MSSGYKNVLYLSLLVTVFPILLFFLFRYCINDLILLFSGTGVVYYNWRDIPILSSAPFMIYLELLFISCFFTEDKKASPLLLKYMLHMTIIYCFVFFSSLIACPLINIGFAFSSYHSCPSGGVFSGVYYVKDKSKCFEITGVAPWGDGK
;
A
#
# COMPACT_ATOMS: atom_id res chain seq x y z
N MET A 1 -33.78 -16.05 -17.60
CA MET A 1 -32.99 -16.06 -16.35
C MET A 1 -32.87 -14.63 -15.86
N SER A 2 -33.56 -14.32 -14.76
CA SER A 2 -33.86 -12.94 -14.31
C SER A 2 -32.61 -12.10 -14.07
N SER A 3 -32.63 -10.84 -14.52
CA SER A 3 -31.60 -9.81 -14.32
C SER A 3 -31.11 -9.74 -12.86
N GLY A 4 -32.00 -10.03 -11.89
CA GLY A 4 -31.66 -10.06 -10.46
C GLY A 4 -30.62 -11.12 -10.06
N TYR A 5 -30.62 -12.31 -10.68
CA TYR A 5 -29.70 -13.39 -10.31
C TYR A 5 -28.25 -13.05 -10.67
N LYS A 6 -28.03 -12.41 -11.83
CA LYS A 6 -26.70 -11.97 -12.26
C LYS A 6 -26.13 -10.91 -11.31
N ASN A 7 -26.97 -9.97 -10.89
CA ASN A 7 -26.57 -8.89 -9.99
C ASN A 7 -26.16 -9.44 -8.61
N VAL A 8 -26.92 -10.39 -8.05
CA VAL A 8 -26.60 -11.02 -6.75
C VAL A 8 -25.29 -11.79 -6.82
N LEU A 9 -25.03 -12.49 -7.93
CA LEU A 9 -23.76 -13.18 -8.16
C LEU A 9 -22.58 -12.21 -8.24
N TYR A 10 -22.72 -11.07 -8.92
CA TYR A 10 -21.67 -10.05 -8.97
C TYR A 10 -21.40 -9.43 -7.60
N LEU A 11 -22.45 -9.16 -6.82
CA LEU A 11 -22.28 -8.67 -5.46
C LEU A 11 -21.56 -9.70 -4.59
N SER A 12 -21.96 -10.98 -4.65
CA SER A 12 -21.31 -12.02 -3.83
C SER A 12 -19.84 -12.19 -4.20
N LEU A 13 -19.51 -12.13 -5.49
CA LEU A 13 -18.12 -12.14 -5.96
C LEU A 13 -17.34 -10.93 -5.45
N LEU A 14 -17.91 -9.72 -5.53
CA LEU A 14 -17.26 -8.51 -5.06
C LEU A 14 -16.97 -8.58 -3.55
N VAL A 15 -17.97 -8.92 -2.74
CA VAL A 15 -17.88 -9.00 -1.26
C VAL A 15 -16.93 -10.10 -0.78
N THR A 16 -16.64 -11.12 -1.59
CA THR A 16 -15.70 -12.19 -1.22
C THR A 16 -14.31 -11.95 -1.79
N VAL A 17 -14.20 -11.64 -3.08
CA VAL A 17 -12.91 -11.52 -3.76
C VAL A 17 -12.18 -10.24 -3.34
N PHE A 18 -12.89 -9.12 -3.18
CA PHE A 18 -12.26 -7.83 -2.90
C PHE A 18 -11.58 -7.79 -1.52
N PRO A 19 -12.22 -8.22 -0.40
CA PRO A 19 -11.54 -8.27 0.90
C PRO A 19 -10.35 -9.23 0.92
N ILE A 20 -10.42 -10.35 0.21
CA ILE A 20 -9.31 -11.31 0.13
C ILE A 20 -8.12 -10.66 -0.58
N LEU A 21 -8.34 -9.97 -1.70
CA LEU A 21 -7.28 -9.25 -2.40
C LEU A 21 -6.67 -8.15 -1.53
N LEU A 22 -7.51 -7.37 -0.84
CA LEU A 22 -7.06 -6.34 0.09
C LEU A 22 -6.22 -6.93 1.24
N PHE A 23 -6.66 -8.06 1.81
CA PHE A 23 -5.94 -8.74 2.88
C PHE A 23 -4.53 -9.15 2.44
N PHE A 24 -4.39 -9.78 1.27
CA PHE A 24 -3.07 -10.14 0.76
C PHE A 24 -2.22 -8.91 0.47
N LEU A 25 -2.78 -7.89 -0.20
CA LEU A 25 -2.08 -6.66 -0.51
C LEU A 25 -1.54 -5.97 0.75
N PHE A 26 -2.39 -5.73 1.75
CA PHE A 26 -1.98 -5.09 2.99
C PHE A 26 -1.04 -5.95 3.81
N ARG A 27 -1.19 -7.28 3.79
CA ARG A 27 -0.23 -8.18 4.45
C ARG A 27 1.18 -8.00 3.91
N TYR A 28 1.34 -7.91 2.59
CA TYR A 28 2.66 -7.65 1.98
C TYR A 28 3.20 -6.27 2.38
N CYS A 29 2.39 -5.21 2.26
CA CYS A 29 2.84 -3.86 2.61
C CYS A 29 3.16 -3.71 4.12
N ILE A 30 2.39 -4.34 5.01
CA ILE A 30 2.66 -4.34 6.46
C ILE A 30 3.98 -5.06 6.76
N ASN A 31 4.24 -6.20 6.13
CA ASN A 31 5.49 -6.93 6.33
C ASN A 31 6.69 -6.07 5.94
N ASP A 32 6.63 -5.41 4.78
CA ASP A 32 7.70 -4.52 4.31
C ASP A 32 7.89 -3.33 5.27
N LEU A 33 6.79 -2.77 5.78
CA LEU A 33 6.85 -1.68 6.76
C LEU A 33 7.40 -2.14 8.13
N ILE A 34 7.06 -3.34 8.60
CA ILE A 34 7.64 -3.90 9.83
C ILE A 34 9.15 -4.09 9.67
N LEU A 35 9.59 -4.59 8.51
CA LEU A 35 11.02 -4.74 8.21
C LEU A 35 11.75 -3.39 8.23
N LEU A 36 11.11 -2.31 7.76
CA LEU A 36 11.64 -0.95 7.84
C LEU A 36 11.99 -0.53 9.29
N PHE A 37 11.13 -0.90 10.25
CA PHE A 37 11.31 -0.54 11.67
C PHE A 37 12.05 -1.60 12.50
N SER A 38 12.36 -2.75 11.92
CA SER A 38 13.00 -3.87 12.62
C SER A 38 14.43 -3.59 13.10
N GLY A 39 15.05 -2.48 12.66
CA GLY A 39 16.41 -2.09 13.05
C GLY A 39 17.49 -3.07 12.55
N THR A 40 17.14 -3.96 11.63
CA THR A 40 18.05 -4.95 11.04
C THR A 40 19.09 -4.26 10.15
N GLY A 41 20.25 -4.90 9.95
CA GLY A 41 21.31 -4.34 9.11
C GLY A 41 21.00 -4.29 7.61
N VAL A 42 19.80 -4.73 7.21
CA VAL A 42 19.28 -4.81 5.85
C VAL A 42 17.82 -4.39 5.88
N VAL A 43 17.46 -3.40 5.08
CA VAL A 43 16.12 -2.84 5.00
C VAL A 43 15.68 -2.87 3.55
N TYR A 44 14.53 -3.50 3.28
CA TYR A 44 13.85 -3.35 2.00
C TYR A 44 12.82 -2.23 2.12
N TYR A 45 12.91 -1.22 1.25
CA TYR A 45 11.99 -0.10 1.25
C TYR A 45 11.34 0.06 -0.11
N ASN A 46 10.01 -0.12 -0.15
CA ASN A 46 9.19 0.16 -1.31
C ASN A 46 8.24 1.32 -0.97
N TRP A 47 8.49 2.47 -1.61
CA TRP A 47 7.77 3.71 -1.33
C TRP A 47 6.25 3.62 -1.57
N ARG A 48 5.77 2.63 -2.32
CA ARG A 48 4.33 2.44 -2.58
C ARG A 48 3.59 1.85 -1.40
N ASP A 49 4.28 1.21 -0.46
CA ASP A 49 3.63 0.48 0.63
C ASP A 49 2.89 1.45 1.56
N ILE A 50 3.47 2.62 1.83
CA ILE A 50 2.86 3.62 2.72
C ILE A 50 1.60 4.24 2.09
N PRO A 51 1.59 4.70 0.81
CA PRO A 51 0.37 5.14 0.13
C PRO A 51 -0.68 4.05 -0.04
N ILE A 52 -0.28 2.80 -0.29
CA ILE A 52 -1.22 1.68 -0.39
C ILE A 52 -1.89 1.43 0.96
N LEU A 53 -1.12 1.39 2.05
CA LEU A 53 -1.66 1.21 3.40
C LEU A 53 -2.54 2.40 3.83
N SER A 54 -2.16 3.64 3.49
CA SER A 54 -2.97 4.81 3.80
C SER A 54 -4.30 4.83 3.03
N SER A 55 -4.37 4.17 1.87
CA SER A 55 -5.60 4.01 1.10
C SER A 55 -6.54 2.91 1.63
N ALA A 56 -6.08 2.05 2.57
CA ALA A 56 -6.86 0.91 3.05
C ALA A 56 -8.25 1.27 3.57
N PRO A 57 -8.42 2.29 4.41
CA PRO A 57 -9.74 2.65 4.92
C PRO A 57 -10.67 3.18 3.82
N PHE A 58 -10.12 3.85 2.79
CA PHE A 58 -10.89 4.30 1.63
C PHE A 58 -11.38 3.12 0.79
N MET A 59 -10.56 2.09 0.58
CA MET A 59 -10.94 0.87 -0.14
C MET A 59 -12.07 0.11 0.58
N ILE A 60 -11.97 -0.05 1.90
CA ILE A 60 -13.04 -0.67 2.72
C ILE A 60 -14.32 0.16 2.64
N TYR A 61 -14.20 1.49 2.67
CA TYR A 61 -15.34 2.38 2.54
C TYR A 61 -16.03 2.26 1.17
N LEU A 62 -15.27 2.19 0.08
CA LEU A 62 -15.83 1.99 -1.27
C LEU A 62 -16.64 0.69 -1.34
N GLU A 63 -16.15 -0.38 -0.72
CA GLU A 63 -16.88 -1.64 -0.63
C GLU A 63 -18.22 -1.49 0.11
N LEU A 64 -18.24 -0.82 1.27
CA LEU A 64 -19.48 -0.53 2.01
C LEU A 64 -20.46 0.31 1.18
N LEU A 65 -19.96 1.26 0.40
CA LEU A 65 -20.77 2.06 -0.51
C LEU A 65 -21.35 1.22 -1.66
N PHE A 66 -20.56 0.33 -2.26
CA PHE A 66 -21.03 -0.60 -3.28
C PHE A 66 -22.14 -1.52 -2.75
N ILE A 67 -21.95 -2.07 -1.55
CA ILE A 67 -22.95 -2.88 -0.85
C ILE A 67 -24.22 -2.04 -0.63
N SER A 68 -24.11 -0.83 -0.07
CA SER A 68 -25.25 0.04 0.21
C SER A 68 -26.04 0.39 -1.05
N CYS A 69 -25.36 0.77 -2.14
CA CYS A 69 -26.01 1.10 -3.42
C CYS A 69 -26.73 -0.10 -4.05
N PHE A 70 -26.29 -1.33 -3.76
CA PHE A 70 -26.93 -2.53 -4.28
C PHE A 70 -28.24 -2.86 -3.57
N PHE A 71 -28.31 -2.61 -2.26
CA PHE A 71 -29.50 -2.93 -1.44
C PHE A 71 -30.57 -1.82 -1.44
N THR A 72 -30.25 -0.62 -1.92
CA THR A 72 -31.23 0.47 -2.06
C THR A 72 -31.97 0.38 -3.40
N GLU A 73 -33.30 0.42 -3.37
CA GLU A 73 -34.18 0.34 -4.55
C GLU A 73 -33.87 1.44 -5.59
N ASP A 74 -33.56 2.65 -5.11
CA ASP A 74 -33.14 3.79 -5.94
C ASP A 74 -31.68 3.75 -6.40
N LYS A 75 -30.89 2.72 -6.00
CA LYS A 75 -29.43 2.65 -6.15
C LYS A 75 -28.68 3.87 -5.58
N LYS A 76 -29.30 4.56 -4.64
CA LYS A 76 -28.72 5.72 -3.95
C LYS A 76 -28.09 5.25 -2.64
N ALA A 77 -26.91 5.80 -2.35
CA ALA A 77 -26.33 5.68 -1.03
C ALA A 77 -27.20 6.41 0.00
N SER A 78 -27.23 5.91 1.24
CA SER A 78 -27.96 6.58 2.31
C SER A 78 -27.38 7.98 2.56
N PRO A 79 -28.20 9.00 2.88
CA PRO A 79 -27.71 10.36 3.13
C PRO A 79 -26.73 10.43 4.32
N LEU A 80 -26.86 9.51 5.28
CA LEU A 80 -25.91 9.35 6.39
C LEU A 80 -24.53 8.89 5.88
N LEU A 81 -24.50 7.87 5.01
CA LEU A 81 -23.27 7.35 4.40
C LEU A 81 -22.60 8.43 3.55
N LEU A 82 -23.40 9.22 2.81
CA LEU A 82 -22.90 10.32 1.98
C LEU A 82 -22.27 11.46 2.82
N LYS A 83 -22.88 11.81 3.96
CA LYS A 83 -22.33 12.84 4.87
C LYS A 83 -21.01 12.37 5.51
N TYR A 84 -20.97 11.09 5.88
CA TYR A 84 -19.76 10.43 6.38
C TYR A 84 -18.66 10.38 5.30
N MET A 85 -19.04 10.14 4.04
CA MET A 85 -18.14 10.12 2.88
C MET A 85 -17.29 11.37 2.80
N LEU A 86 -17.91 12.56 2.86
CA LEU A 86 -17.21 13.82 2.66
C LEU A 86 -16.14 14.03 3.74
N HIS A 87 -16.49 13.75 5.00
CA HIS A 87 -15.57 13.89 6.12
C HIS A 87 -14.40 12.92 6.03
N MET A 88 -14.69 11.63 5.79
CA MET A 88 -13.66 10.61 5.70
C MET A 88 -12.77 10.82 4.47
N THR A 89 -13.34 11.25 3.34
CA THR A 89 -12.58 11.56 2.12
C THR A 89 -11.58 12.67 2.37
N ILE A 90 -11.97 13.74 3.07
CA ILE A 90 -11.04 14.83 3.41
C ILE A 90 -9.89 14.31 4.27
N ILE A 91 -10.20 13.52 5.31
CA ILE A 91 -9.20 12.91 6.18
C ILE A 91 -8.26 12.01 5.37
N TYR A 92 -8.79 11.17 4.49
CA TYR A 92 -7.98 10.27 3.67
C TYR A 92 -7.15 10.98 2.63
N CYS A 93 -7.68 12.01 1.97
CA CYS A 93 -6.88 12.86 1.09
C CYS A 93 -5.69 13.43 1.87
N PHE A 94 -5.92 13.96 3.07
CA PHE A 94 -4.84 14.48 3.90
C PHE A 94 -3.80 13.40 4.22
N VAL A 95 -4.22 12.25 4.75
CA VAL A 95 -3.30 11.14 5.11
C VAL A 95 -2.56 10.58 3.88
N PHE A 96 -3.25 10.39 2.76
CA PHE A 96 -2.69 9.87 1.52
C PHE A 96 -1.66 10.83 0.93
N PHE A 97 -1.99 12.11 0.77
CA PHE A 97 -1.03 13.09 0.24
C PHE A 97 0.14 13.33 1.19
N SER A 98 -0.09 13.34 2.51
CA SER A 98 1.01 13.36 3.48
C SER A 98 1.90 12.12 3.35
N SER A 99 1.33 10.94 3.10
CA SER A 99 2.12 9.72 2.89
C SER A 99 2.98 9.79 1.63
N LEU A 100 2.47 10.38 0.54
CA LEU A 100 3.25 10.61 -0.68
C LEU A 100 4.45 11.54 -0.46
N ILE A 101 4.31 12.54 0.43
CA ILE A 101 5.40 13.44 0.80
C ILE A 101 6.39 12.78 1.77
N ALA A 102 5.90 11.96 2.69
CA ALA A 102 6.76 11.24 3.64
C ALA A 102 7.67 10.20 2.95
N CYS A 103 7.20 9.60 1.86
CA CYS A 103 7.94 8.57 1.13
C CYS A 103 9.34 8.98 0.62
N PRO A 104 9.50 10.11 -0.10
CA PRO A 104 10.83 10.59 -0.49
C PRO A 104 11.67 11.05 0.72
N LEU A 105 11.03 11.56 1.79
CA LEU A 105 11.76 11.95 3.01
C LEU A 105 12.43 10.76 3.69
N ILE A 106 11.83 9.57 3.64
CA ILE A 106 12.44 8.34 4.15
C ILE A 106 13.70 7.98 3.34
N ASN A 107 13.65 8.08 2.01
CA ASN A 107 14.84 7.87 1.15
C ASN A 107 15.96 8.87 1.46
N ILE A 108 15.61 10.14 1.66
CA ILE A 108 16.56 11.18 2.05
C ILE A 108 17.14 10.86 3.44
N GLY A 109 16.30 10.40 4.38
CA GLY A 109 16.73 9.95 5.71
C GLY A 109 17.76 8.83 5.63
N PHE A 110 17.57 7.87 4.72
CA PHE A 110 18.57 6.82 4.49
C PHE A 110 19.88 7.37 3.91
N ALA A 111 19.84 8.36 3.02
CA ALA A 111 21.04 8.98 2.47
C ALA A 111 21.91 9.68 3.53
N PHE A 112 21.30 10.19 4.61
CA PHE A 112 22.02 10.78 5.75
C PHE A 112 22.35 9.80 6.87
N SER A 113 21.95 8.53 6.72
CA SER A 113 22.18 7.48 7.70
C SER A 113 23.41 6.63 7.35
N SER A 114 23.74 5.66 8.20
CA SER A 114 24.81 4.69 7.91
C SER A 114 24.41 3.60 6.90
N TYR A 115 23.28 3.75 6.20
CA TYR A 115 22.81 2.78 5.22
C TYR A 115 23.27 3.16 3.81
N HIS A 116 23.57 2.15 3.00
CA HIS A 116 23.95 2.25 1.60
C HIS A 116 22.87 1.61 0.73
N SER A 117 22.47 2.30 -0.35
CA SER A 117 21.52 1.75 -1.31
C SER A 117 22.21 0.73 -2.23
N CYS A 118 21.62 -0.45 -2.37
CA CYS A 118 22.09 -1.46 -3.32
C CYS A 118 21.65 -1.13 -4.76
N PRO A 119 22.45 -1.48 -5.78
CA PRO A 119 22.18 -1.15 -7.19
C PRO A 119 21.08 -2.00 -7.84
N SER A 120 20.26 -2.69 -7.05
CA SER A 120 19.18 -3.55 -7.56
C SER A 120 17.83 -3.03 -7.12
N GLY A 121 16.93 -2.94 -8.11
CA GLY A 121 15.60 -2.40 -7.98
C GLY A 121 15.44 -1.09 -8.75
N GLY A 122 14.31 -0.96 -9.43
CA GLY A 122 13.88 0.31 -10.02
C GLY A 122 12.96 1.07 -9.08
N VAL A 123 12.59 2.29 -9.47
CA VAL A 123 11.57 3.11 -8.77
C VAL A 123 10.26 2.32 -8.54
N PHE A 124 10.00 1.27 -9.33
CA PHE A 124 8.79 0.43 -9.24
C PHE A 124 8.98 -0.92 -8.53
N SER A 125 10.13 -1.24 -7.94
CA SER A 125 10.36 -2.55 -7.31
C SER A 125 11.02 -2.46 -5.93
N GLY A 126 11.02 -1.28 -5.31
CA GLY A 126 11.69 -1.05 -4.03
C GLY A 126 13.22 -1.00 -4.13
N VAL A 127 13.85 -0.54 -3.06
CA VAL A 127 15.30 -0.41 -2.93
C VAL A 127 15.75 -1.09 -1.65
N TYR A 128 16.84 -1.86 -1.73
CA TYR A 128 17.50 -2.41 -0.55
C TYR A 128 18.53 -1.43 0.00
N TYR A 129 18.47 -1.22 1.31
CA TYR A 129 19.38 -0.39 2.09
C TYR A 129 20.13 -1.29 3.07
N VAL A 130 21.47 -1.25 3.07
CA VAL A 130 22.30 -2.11 3.94
C VAL A 130 23.36 -1.30 4.66
N LYS A 131 23.71 -1.70 5.89
CA LYS A 131 24.86 -1.09 6.60
C LYS A 131 26.20 -1.57 6.05
N ASP A 132 26.26 -2.82 5.61
CA ASP A 132 27.46 -3.46 5.08
C ASP A 132 27.29 -3.69 3.57
N LYS A 133 28.16 -3.08 2.77
CA LYS A 133 28.11 -3.15 1.30
C LYS A 133 28.27 -4.58 0.77
N SER A 134 28.96 -5.47 1.49
CA SER A 134 29.13 -6.87 1.09
C SER A 134 27.79 -7.60 0.96
N LYS A 135 26.81 -7.23 1.81
CA LYS A 135 25.46 -7.79 1.79
C LYS A 135 24.66 -7.39 0.55
N CYS A 136 25.00 -6.28 -0.11
CA CYS A 136 24.34 -5.94 -1.38
C CYS A 136 24.58 -7.04 -2.42
N PHE A 137 25.79 -7.60 -2.51
CA PHE A 137 26.06 -8.67 -3.48
C PHE A 137 25.31 -9.95 -3.13
N GLU A 138 25.25 -10.32 -1.85
CA GLU A 138 24.52 -11.50 -1.38
C GLU A 138 23.01 -11.41 -1.71
N ILE A 139 22.42 -10.22 -1.52
CA ILE A 139 20.97 -10.00 -1.71
C ILE A 139 20.61 -9.84 -3.19
N THR A 140 21.46 -9.12 -3.94
CA THR A 140 21.09 -8.64 -5.28
C THR A 140 21.79 -9.37 -6.41
N GLY A 141 22.87 -10.10 -6.12
CA GLY A 141 23.75 -10.68 -7.13
C GLY A 141 24.54 -9.65 -7.96
N VAL A 142 24.39 -8.36 -7.65
CA VAL A 142 25.04 -7.25 -8.36
C VAL A 142 26.13 -6.67 -7.46
N ALA A 143 27.35 -6.52 -8.00
CA ALA A 143 28.43 -5.88 -7.29
C ALA A 143 28.09 -4.40 -7.02
N PRO A 144 28.32 -3.87 -5.81
CA PRO A 144 28.08 -2.46 -5.51
C PRO A 144 28.93 -1.56 -6.43
N TRP A 145 28.40 -0.39 -6.80
CA TRP A 145 29.14 0.59 -7.60
C TRP A 145 30.25 1.23 -6.74
N GLY A 146 31.49 1.24 -7.27
CA GLY A 146 32.70 1.68 -6.59
C GLY A 146 33.54 0.52 -6.06
N ASP A 147 34.86 0.72 -5.94
CA ASP A 147 35.81 -0.31 -5.55
C ASP A 147 35.34 -1.01 -4.27
N GLY A 148 34.96 -2.28 -4.40
CA GLY A 148 34.60 -3.17 -3.31
C GLY A 148 35.80 -3.51 -2.43
N LYS A 149 36.34 -2.49 -1.78
CA LYS A 149 37.37 -2.55 -0.75
C LYS A 149 36.87 -1.89 0.51
#